data_AF-A0A8T1ZGD1-F1
#
_entry.id   AF-A0A8T1ZGD1-F1
#
_cell.length_a   1.000
_cell.length_b   1.000
_cell.length_c   1.000
_cell.angle_alpha   90.00
_cell.angle_beta   90.00
_cell.angle_gamma   90.00
#
_symmetry.space_group_name_H-M   'P 1'
#
loop_
_entity.id
_entity.type
_entity.pdbx_description
1 polymer ?
#
loop_
_entity_poly.entity_id
_entity_poly.type
_entity_poly.pdbx_seq_one_letter_code
_entity_poly.pdbx_strand_id
1 'polypeptide(L)'
;MDFVNNLDTDTSLSILSCLDDPSDLVRASAVSRSWRQFVIKYNLSKNLCLRLFHQLSNVDHIVETSNDSNQGSSEAGPSSLMDTRLLEKEHRAYALLARGCMSSPIQSCIADAIIASSTDNFPAESILNTLEERDRIGRTPSYWSSTGQHRTSVPETLLYRLNGDLCVITEINIQPFQAYFQRGRPIYSSHYVRFRLGHHKDNSPNCNNSQDKKGEPGKSSVESNYVWSYTSQEFPMAQENRLQSFKLPEPVLCIGGYILVEFLGRVQTQEMDGQYYICVSHVKVEGRSLAKSFRVENVDDNGKFGLKVLSYSDPKETEEMDAEAGQEMDADAGQTQLRNLEQLLNLLHRHPLEVVNYVWPESDDEYAESEDEA
;
A
#
# COMPACT_ATOMS: atom_id res chain seq x y z
N MET A 1 15.40 -32.27 32.93
CA MET A 1 16.29 -32.71 31.82
C MET A 1 15.82 -32.02 30.57
N ASP A 2 16.73 -31.39 29.84
CA ASP A 2 16.37 -30.63 28.65
C ASP A 2 16.53 -31.50 27.40
N PHE A 3 15.47 -31.59 26.59
CA PHE A 3 15.45 -32.37 25.35
C PHE A 3 16.63 -32.06 24.42
N VAL A 4 16.95 -30.77 24.26
CA VAL A 4 18.04 -30.30 23.37
C VAL A 4 19.42 -30.73 23.88
N ASN A 5 19.55 -30.98 25.18
CA ASN A 5 20.82 -31.45 25.79
C ASN A 5 20.96 -32.99 25.75
N ASN A 6 19.92 -33.73 25.36
CA ASN A 6 19.92 -35.19 25.31
C ASN A 6 20.09 -35.75 23.88
N LEU A 7 19.99 -34.89 22.86
CA LEU A 7 20.17 -35.25 21.46
C LEU A 7 21.44 -34.59 20.91
N ASP A 8 21.98 -35.14 19.82
CA ASP A 8 23.02 -34.44 19.08
C ASP A 8 22.45 -33.17 18.41
N THR A 9 23.36 -32.25 18.09
CA THR A 9 23.03 -30.95 17.51
C THR A 9 22.27 -31.09 16.19
N ASP A 10 22.67 -32.02 15.32
CA ASP A 10 22.12 -32.14 13.98
C ASP A 10 20.69 -32.68 14.03
N THR A 11 20.44 -33.66 14.90
CA THR A 11 19.08 -34.17 15.18
C THR A 11 18.19 -33.07 15.76
N SER A 12 18.67 -32.32 16.74
CA SER A 12 17.91 -31.21 17.35
C SER A 12 17.58 -30.12 16.33
N LEU A 13 18.56 -29.76 15.48
CA LEU A 13 18.39 -28.78 14.42
C LEU A 13 17.37 -29.26 13.40
N SER A 14 17.44 -30.53 12.98
CA SER A 14 16.51 -31.10 12.01
C SER A 14 15.08 -31.06 12.52
N ILE A 15 14.85 -31.43 13.78
CA ILE A 15 13.53 -31.43 14.41
C ILE A 15 12.96 -30.00 14.51
N LEU A 16 13.75 -29.05 15.01
CA LEU A 16 13.27 -27.67 15.19
C LEU A 16 13.13 -26.91 13.86
N SER A 17 13.87 -27.32 12.82
CA SER A 17 13.74 -26.73 11.48
C SER A 17 12.43 -27.15 10.77
N CYS A 18 11.72 -28.16 11.30
CA CYS A 18 10.39 -28.53 10.83
C CYS A 18 9.27 -27.61 11.35
N LEU A 19 9.58 -26.65 12.24
CA LEU A 19 8.59 -25.71 12.76
C LEU A 19 8.34 -24.60 11.72
N ASP A 20 7.17 -24.68 11.08
CA ASP A 20 6.75 -23.75 10.01
C ASP A 20 5.87 -22.60 10.52
N ASP A 21 5.22 -22.73 11.69
CA ASP A 21 4.49 -21.64 12.34
C ASP A 21 5.48 -20.79 13.17
N PRO A 22 5.58 -19.47 12.93
CA PRO A 22 6.37 -18.56 13.75
C PRO A 22 6.05 -18.67 15.24
N SER A 23 4.79 -18.95 15.57
CA SER A 23 4.34 -19.10 16.95
C SER A 23 4.93 -20.35 17.61
N ASP A 24 5.16 -21.42 16.86
CA ASP A 24 5.81 -22.64 17.38
C ASP A 24 7.27 -22.39 17.72
N LEU A 25 8.00 -21.62 16.92
CA LEU A 25 9.38 -21.25 17.25
C LEU A 25 9.46 -20.38 18.50
N VAL A 26 8.53 -19.44 18.68
CA VAL A 26 8.46 -18.62 19.90
C VAL A 26 8.11 -19.48 21.12
N ARG A 27 7.14 -20.41 20.99
CA ARG A 27 6.81 -21.38 22.05
C ARG A 27 7.99 -22.28 22.39
N ALA A 28 8.71 -22.78 21.40
CA ALA A 28 9.93 -23.57 21.56
C ALA A 28 10.99 -22.80 22.36
N SER A 29 11.22 -21.53 22.05
CA SER A 29 12.10 -20.64 22.82
C SER A 29 11.64 -20.39 24.27
N ALA A 30 10.37 -20.60 24.60
CA ALA A 30 9.83 -20.42 25.95
C ALA A 30 9.95 -21.69 26.82
N VAL A 31 10.26 -22.85 26.24
CA VAL A 31 10.35 -24.13 26.97
C VAL A 31 11.45 -24.11 28.03
N SER A 32 12.64 -23.61 27.68
CA SER A 32 13.78 -23.52 28.59
C SER A 32 14.84 -22.54 28.08
N ARG A 33 15.84 -22.24 28.93
CA ARG A 33 17.01 -21.45 28.51
C ARG A 33 17.84 -22.15 27.42
N SER A 34 18.01 -23.48 27.47
CA SER A 34 18.80 -24.18 26.46
C SER A 34 18.08 -24.20 25.11
N TRP A 35 16.75 -24.38 25.08
CA TRP A 35 15.97 -24.24 23.84
C TRP A 35 16.10 -22.85 23.24
N ARG A 36 15.88 -21.81 24.05
CA ARG A 36 16.03 -20.42 23.60
C ARG A 36 17.40 -20.16 22.99
N GLN A 37 18.46 -20.55 23.69
CA GLN A 37 19.83 -20.39 23.20
C GLN A 37 20.08 -21.17 21.91
N PHE A 38 19.51 -22.37 21.78
CA PHE A 38 19.62 -23.16 20.56
C PHE A 38 18.91 -22.47 19.38
N VAL A 39 17.66 -22.06 19.54
CA VAL A 39 16.88 -21.36 18.50
C VAL A 39 17.60 -20.09 18.02
N ILE A 40 18.18 -19.32 18.95
CA ILE A 40 18.95 -18.10 18.65
C ILE A 40 20.26 -18.44 17.94
N LYS A 41 21.06 -19.37 18.51
CA LYS A 41 22.38 -19.74 17.98
C LYS A 41 22.32 -20.27 16.56
N TYR A 42 21.25 -21.00 16.22
CA TYR A 42 21.05 -21.58 14.89
C TYR A 42 20.13 -20.76 13.98
N ASN A 43 19.82 -19.51 14.36
CA ASN A 43 19.08 -18.55 13.51
C ASN A 43 17.74 -19.07 12.98
N LEU A 44 17.02 -19.89 13.75
CA LEU A 44 15.83 -20.58 13.23
C LEU A 44 14.73 -19.62 12.77
N SER A 45 14.50 -18.52 13.49
CA SER A 45 13.52 -17.49 13.07
C SER A 45 13.92 -16.82 11.75
N LYS A 46 15.21 -16.55 11.55
CA LYS A 46 15.73 -15.99 10.29
C LYS A 46 15.58 -16.99 9.16
N ASN A 47 15.91 -18.26 9.39
CA ASN A 47 15.74 -19.32 8.41
C ASN A 47 14.27 -19.52 8.02
N LEU A 48 13.34 -19.46 8.99
CA LEU A 48 11.91 -19.48 8.69
C LEU A 48 11.51 -18.30 7.78
N CYS A 49 11.90 -17.08 8.12
CA CYS A 49 11.66 -15.90 7.27
C CYS A 49 12.18 -16.08 5.84
N LEU A 50 13.40 -16.60 5.68
CA LEU A 50 14.01 -16.80 4.35
C LEU A 50 13.30 -17.89 3.54
N ARG A 51 12.72 -18.90 4.19
CA ARG A 51 11.87 -19.90 3.51
C ARG A 51 10.54 -19.32 3.07
N LEU A 52 9.95 -18.45 3.88
CA LEU A 52 8.68 -17.77 3.54
C LEU A 52 8.88 -16.74 2.42
N PHE A 53 9.94 -15.93 2.52
CA PHE A 53 10.26 -14.86 1.58
C PHE A 53 11.77 -14.79 1.36
N HIS A 54 12.25 -15.40 0.28
CA HIS A 54 13.67 -15.43 -0.06
C HIS A 54 14.26 -14.01 -0.20
N GLN A 55 13.45 -13.00 -0.57
CA GLN A 55 13.86 -11.61 -0.71
C GLN A 55 14.43 -11.02 0.58
N LEU A 56 14.12 -11.60 1.74
CA LEU A 56 14.69 -11.21 3.02
C LEU A 56 16.19 -11.56 3.16
N SER A 57 16.78 -12.31 2.21
CA SER A 57 18.24 -12.48 2.14
C SER A 57 18.99 -11.18 1.92
N ASN A 58 18.28 -10.16 1.42
CA ASN A 58 18.82 -8.85 1.12
C ASN A 58 18.84 -7.91 2.34
N VAL A 59 18.34 -8.35 3.50
CA VAL A 59 18.50 -7.58 4.74
C VAL A 59 19.98 -7.53 5.10
N ASP A 60 20.57 -6.34 5.03
CA ASP A 60 21.99 -6.12 5.29
C ASP A 60 22.28 -5.97 6.78
N HIS A 61 21.43 -5.21 7.48
CA HIS A 61 21.54 -4.98 8.92
C HIS A 61 20.17 -4.66 9.54
N ILE A 62 20.07 -4.88 10.85
CA ILE A 62 18.85 -4.57 11.62
C ILE A 62 19.11 -3.38 12.54
N VAL A 63 18.25 -2.38 12.49
CA VAL A 63 18.28 -1.19 13.35
C VAL A 63 17.11 -1.26 14.32
N GLU A 64 17.31 -0.87 15.58
CA GLU A 64 16.21 -0.75 16.55
C GLU A 64 16.10 0.72 16.95
N THR A 65 14.87 1.23 17.04
CA THR A 65 14.62 2.57 17.56
C THR A 65 14.77 2.54 19.08
N SER A 66 15.95 2.88 19.60
CA SER A 66 16.19 2.94 21.04
C SER A 66 15.59 4.22 21.62
N ASN A 67 14.63 4.10 22.53
CA ASN A 67 14.24 5.20 23.43
C ASN A 67 15.23 5.39 24.60
N ASP A 68 16.25 4.54 24.71
CA ASP A 68 17.29 4.69 25.72
C ASP A 68 18.39 5.62 25.23
N SER A 69 18.27 6.89 25.62
CA SER A 69 19.35 7.87 25.66
C SER A 69 20.44 7.55 26.69
N ASN A 70 20.77 6.26 26.87
CA ASN A 70 21.78 5.76 27.83
C ASN A 70 22.62 4.61 27.27
N GLN A 71 23.07 4.71 26.01
CA GLN A 71 24.20 3.90 25.54
C GLN A 71 25.37 4.78 25.08
N GLY A 72 25.63 5.83 25.87
CA GLY A 72 26.92 6.51 25.89
C GLY A 72 27.84 5.87 26.93
N SER A 73 28.36 4.68 26.66
CA SER A 73 29.66 4.29 27.21
C SER A 73 30.34 3.26 26.31
N SER A 74 31.45 3.68 25.71
CA SER A 74 32.47 2.79 25.17
C SER A 74 33.03 1.93 26.31
N GLU A 75 32.52 0.73 26.46
CA GLU A 75 33.29 -0.38 27.03
C GLU A 75 33.28 -1.51 26.01
N ALA A 76 34.45 -1.77 25.43
CA ALA A 76 34.70 -2.91 24.57
C ALA A 76 34.52 -4.20 25.37
N GLY A 77 33.26 -4.67 25.43
CA GLY A 77 32.95 -5.99 25.95
C GLY A 77 33.64 -7.08 25.12
N PRO A 78 33.84 -8.29 25.69
CA PRO A 78 34.39 -9.41 24.93
C PRO A 78 33.55 -9.67 23.67
N SER A 79 34.20 -9.90 22.53
CA SER A 79 33.54 -10.07 21.21
C SER A 79 32.36 -11.06 21.25
N SER A 80 32.52 -12.16 21.98
CA SER A 80 31.48 -13.19 22.21
C SER A 80 30.17 -12.65 22.82
N LEU A 81 30.25 -11.65 23.69
CA LEU A 81 29.08 -11.07 24.34
C LEU A 81 28.33 -10.12 23.38
N MET A 82 29.06 -9.40 22.54
CA MET A 82 28.47 -8.60 21.46
C MET A 82 27.81 -9.49 20.40
N ASP A 83 28.45 -10.60 20.02
CA ASP A 83 27.89 -11.57 19.06
C ASP A 83 26.57 -12.17 19.60
N THR A 84 26.52 -12.50 20.89
CA THR A 84 25.32 -13.05 21.52
C THR A 84 24.16 -12.04 21.52
N ARG A 85 24.43 -10.77 21.86
CA ARG A 85 23.40 -9.71 21.83
C ARG A 85 22.89 -9.43 20.43
N LEU A 86 23.77 -9.49 19.42
CA LEU A 86 23.40 -9.35 18.02
C LEU A 86 22.47 -10.49 17.57
N LEU A 87 22.80 -11.74 17.91
CA LEU A 87 21.95 -12.89 17.59
C LEU A 87 20.59 -12.82 18.30
N GLU A 88 20.56 -12.37 19.55
CA GLU A 88 19.30 -12.14 20.27
C GLU A 88 18.43 -11.07 19.61
N LYS A 89 19.05 -9.97 19.16
CA LYS A 89 18.40 -8.90 18.40
C LYS A 89 17.85 -9.40 17.07
N GLU A 90 18.67 -10.10 16.28
CA GLU A 90 18.22 -10.70 15.02
C GLU A 90 17.08 -11.68 15.25
N HIS A 91 17.19 -12.57 16.23
CA HIS A 91 16.15 -13.52 16.56
C HIS A 91 14.81 -12.84 16.85
N ARG A 92 14.80 -11.77 17.66
CA ARG A 92 13.59 -11.01 17.99
C ARG A 92 12.99 -10.35 16.75
N ALA A 93 13.81 -9.67 15.95
CA ALA A 93 13.35 -8.99 14.75
C ALA A 93 12.78 -9.97 13.71
N TYR A 94 13.47 -11.08 13.43
CA TYR A 94 12.99 -12.09 12.49
C TYR A 94 11.78 -12.87 13.03
N ALA A 95 11.69 -13.13 14.33
CA ALA A 95 10.50 -13.74 14.91
C ALA A 95 9.26 -12.84 14.75
N LEU A 96 9.42 -11.52 15.00
CA LEU A 96 8.36 -10.54 14.78
C LEU A 96 8.00 -10.42 13.30
N LEU A 97 8.99 -10.43 12.40
CA LEU A 97 8.79 -10.36 10.96
C LEU A 97 8.01 -11.57 10.45
N ALA A 98 8.42 -12.79 10.82
CA ALA A 98 7.74 -14.02 10.45
C ALA A 98 6.28 -14.01 10.92
N ARG A 99 6.05 -13.60 12.18
CA ARG A 99 4.71 -13.44 12.75
C ARG A 99 3.90 -12.41 11.97
N GLY A 100 4.45 -11.24 11.69
CA GLY A 100 3.78 -10.19 10.94
C GLY A 100 3.34 -10.65 9.55
N CYS A 101 4.21 -11.36 8.85
CA CYS A 101 3.91 -11.87 7.53
C CYS A 101 2.79 -12.92 7.51
N MET A 102 2.65 -13.73 8.57
CA MET A 102 1.69 -14.85 8.60
C MET A 102 0.42 -14.59 9.41
N SER A 103 0.48 -13.72 10.42
CA SER A 103 -0.57 -13.59 11.44
C SER A 103 -1.25 -12.21 11.48
N SER A 104 -0.67 -11.17 10.88
CA SER A 104 -1.30 -9.83 10.86
C SER A 104 -2.60 -9.83 10.05
N PRO A 105 -3.64 -9.08 10.42
CA PRO A 105 -4.90 -9.07 9.67
C PRO A 105 -4.70 -8.70 8.19
N ILE A 106 -5.46 -9.33 7.30
CA ILE A 106 -5.52 -8.95 5.90
C ILE A 106 -6.44 -7.74 5.79
N GLN A 107 -5.93 -6.65 5.21
CA GLN A 107 -6.66 -5.40 5.02
C GLN A 107 -6.25 -4.73 3.71
N SER A 108 -6.94 -3.63 3.37
CA SER A 108 -6.50 -2.77 2.26
C SER A 108 -5.13 -2.18 2.60
N CYS A 109 -4.17 -2.34 1.69
CA CYS A 109 -2.81 -1.86 1.84
C CYS A 109 -2.54 -0.58 1.05
N ILE A 110 -3.48 -0.03 0.28
CA ILE A 110 -3.26 1.24 -0.44
C ILE A 110 -3.36 2.39 0.54
N ALA A 111 -2.27 3.16 0.64
CA ALA A 111 -2.22 4.41 1.39
C ALA A 111 -2.54 5.59 0.50
N ASP A 112 -2.01 5.64 -0.72
CA ASP A 112 -2.16 6.79 -1.60
C ASP A 112 -2.09 6.44 -3.09
N ALA A 113 -2.72 7.28 -3.91
CA ALA A 113 -2.61 7.23 -5.37
C ALA A 113 -1.57 8.26 -5.83
N ILE A 114 -0.52 7.80 -6.52
CA ILE A 114 0.64 8.63 -6.82
C ILE A 114 0.55 9.23 -8.22
N ILE A 115 0.38 8.39 -9.23
CA ILE A 115 0.39 8.84 -10.62
C ILE A 115 -0.30 7.84 -11.54
N ALA A 116 -1.02 8.36 -12.54
CA ALA A 116 -1.47 7.62 -13.70
C ALA A 116 -0.57 7.94 -14.90
N SER A 117 -0.36 6.98 -15.81
CA SER A 117 0.40 7.24 -17.05
C SER A 117 -0.22 8.33 -17.91
N SER A 118 -1.55 8.45 -17.87
CA SER A 118 -2.30 9.53 -18.51
C SER A 118 -3.59 9.82 -17.75
N THR A 119 -4.21 10.96 -18.02
CA THR A 119 -5.56 11.29 -17.54
C THR A 119 -6.23 12.16 -18.60
N ASP A 120 -7.45 11.82 -19.00
CA ASP A 120 -8.18 12.55 -20.05
C ASP A 120 -8.69 13.91 -19.53
N ASN A 121 -9.69 13.89 -18.66
CA ASN A 121 -10.27 15.12 -18.12
C ASN A 121 -9.81 15.39 -16.67
N PHE A 122 -8.55 15.80 -16.51
CA PHE A 122 -8.00 16.15 -15.20
C PHE A 122 -8.59 17.47 -14.66
N PRO A 123 -8.95 17.59 -13.37
CA PRO A 123 -8.82 16.58 -12.30
C PRO A 123 -10.04 15.66 -12.14
N ALA A 124 -11.08 15.89 -12.94
CA ALA A 124 -12.38 15.24 -12.80
C ALA A 124 -12.33 13.70 -12.93
N GLU A 125 -11.42 13.18 -13.76
CA GLU A 125 -11.20 11.74 -14.02
C GLU A 125 -9.84 11.26 -13.48
N SER A 126 -9.41 11.86 -12.37
CA SER A 126 -8.12 11.56 -11.74
C SER A 126 -8.06 10.14 -11.13
N ILE A 127 -6.84 9.61 -11.03
CA ILE A 127 -6.52 8.39 -10.28
C ILE A 127 -7.06 8.40 -8.84
N LEU A 128 -7.17 9.59 -8.22
CA LEU A 128 -7.70 9.74 -6.86
C LEU A 128 -9.11 9.14 -6.71
N ASN A 129 -9.91 9.14 -7.78
CA ASN A 129 -11.25 8.55 -7.77
C ASN A 129 -11.23 7.04 -7.58
N THR A 130 -10.11 6.37 -7.92
CA THR A 130 -9.97 4.91 -7.76
C THR A 130 -9.82 4.46 -6.31
N LEU A 131 -9.60 5.39 -5.38
CA LEU A 131 -9.58 5.11 -3.94
C LEU A 131 -11.00 5.02 -3.34
N GLU A 132 -12.01 5.58 -4.01
CA GLU A 132 -13.40 5.47 -3.60
C GLU A 132 -13.97 4.11 -4.04
N GLU A 133 -14.64 3.41 -3.12
CA GLU A 133 -15.22 2.08 -3.42
C GLU A 133 -16.41 2.19 -4.37
N ARG A 134 -17.12 3.31 -4.35
CA ARG A 134 -18.30 3.56 -5.17
C ARG A 134 -17.91 4.16 -6.52
N ASP A 135 -18.48 3.62 -7.60
CA ASP A 135 -18.36 4.23 -8.93
C ASP A 135 -19.18 5.53 -9.09
N ARG A 136 -19.83 5.99 -8.02
CA ARG A 136 -20.62 7.23 -7.94
C ARG A 136 -20.57 7.89 -6.57
N ILE A 137 -20.40 9.21 -6.58
CA ILE A 137 -20.59 10.07 -5.41
C ILE A 137 -21.86 10.91 -5.66
N GLY A 138 -22.96 10.54 -4.99
CA GLY A 138 -24.28 11.07 -5.29
C GLY A 138 -24.72 10.71 -6.72
N ARG A 139 -24.82 11.72 -7.60
CA ARG A 139 -25.14 11.52 -9.03
C ARG A 139 -23.90 11.58 -9.93
N THR A 140 -22.75 11.92 -9.37
CA THR A 140 -21.52 12.17 -10.12
C THR A 140 -20.74 10.88 -10.28
N PRO A 141 -20.32 10.52 -11.50
CA PRO A 141 -19.41 9.40 -11.71
C PRO A 141 -18.08 9.55 -10.96
N SER A 142 -17.62 8.47 -10.34
CA SER A 142 -16.28 8.37 -9.73
C SER A 142 -15.48 7.30 -10.45
N TYR A 143 -14.50 7.73 -11.26
CA TYR A 143 -13.59 6.86 -11.98
C TYR A 143 -12.35 7.63 -12.43
N TRP A 144 -11.26 6.91 -12.67
CA TRP A 144 -10.14 7.37 -13.48
C TRP A 144 -10.36 7.04 -14.95
N SER A 145 -9.90 7.92 -15.85
CA SER A 145 -9.93 7.71 -17.30
C SER A 145 -8.56 8.00 -17.92
N SER A 146 -8.05 7.08 -18.73
CA SER A 146 -6.88 7.31 -19.57
C SER A 146 -7.15 8.30 -20.70
N THR A 147 -6.13 8.89 -21.30
CA THR A 147 -6.30 9.54 -22.61
C THR A 147 -6.61 8.51 -23.72
N GLY A 148 -7.24 8.99 -24.79
CA GLY A 148 -7.58 8.19 -25.96
C GLY A 148 -6.34 7.69 -26.71
N GLN A 149 -6.43 6.47 -27.25
CA GLN A 149 -5.40 5.89 -28.11
C GLN A 149 -5.98 5.20 -29.33
N HIS A 150 -5.31 5.28 -30.48
CA HIS A 150 -5.73 4.56 -31.69
C HIS A 150 -5.36 3.08 -31.69
N ARG A 151 -4.39 2.67 -30.87
CA ARG A 151 -3.89 1.28 -30.83
C ARG A 151 -4.25 0.62 -29.52
N THR A 152 -4.81 -0.58 -29.59
CA THR A 152 -5.15 -1.39 -28.41
C THR A 152 -3.92 -1.84 -27.62
N SER A 153 -2.75 -1.89 -28.26
CA SER A 153 -1.50 -2.36 -27.67
C SER A 153 -0.81 -1.34 -26.75
N VAL A 154 -1.28 -0.08 -26.70
CA VAL A 154 -0.69 0.94 -25.83
C VAL A 154 -1.21 0.74 -24.40
N PRO A 155 -0.35 0.38 -23.44
CA PRO A 155 -0.77 0.12 -22.07
C PRO A 155 -1.09 1.42 -21.31
N GLU A 156 -1.76 1.28 -20.18
CA GLU A 156 -1.87 2.32 -19.15
C GLU A 156 -1.40 1.78 -17.81
N THR A 157 -1.00 2.67 -16.92
CA THR A 157 -0.51 2.32 -15.60
C THR A 157 -1.06 3.24 -14.52
N LEU A 158 -1.34 2.65 -13.36
CA LEU A 158 -1.72 3.36 -12.13
C LEU A 158 -0.74 2.96 -11.03
N LEU A 159 -0.10 3.94 -10.42
CA LEU A 159 0.89 3.75 -9.37
C LEU A 159 0.31 4.16 -8.02
N TYR A 160 0.43 3.26 -7.05
CA TYR A 160 -0.03 3.47 -5.68
C TYR A 160 1.12 3.29 -4.67
N ARG A 161 1.02 4.03 -3.57
CA ARG A 161 1.82 3.83 -2.37
C ARG A 161 1.04 2.98 -1.38
N LEU A 162 1.73 2.06 -0.71
CA LEU A 162 1.17 1.17 0.29
C LEU A 162 1.31 1.74 1.71
N ASN A 163 0.53 1.22 2.66
CA ASN A 163 0.51 1.64 4.07
C ASN A 163 1.84 1.41 4.82
N GLY A 164 2.83 0.77 4.20
CA GLY A 164 4.15 0.60 4.75
C GLY A 164 5.16 0.12 3.71
N ASP A 165 6.45 0.27 4.04
CA ASP A 165 7.53 -0.16 3.17
C ASP A 165 7.58 -1.68 3.00
N LEU A 166 7.10 -2.42 4.00
CA LEU A 166 6.96 -3.87 3.97
C LEU A 166 5.48 -4.26 4.06
N CYS A 167 4.98 -4.83 2.97
CA CYS A 167 3.63 -5.36 2.89
C CYS A 167 3.63 -6.76 2.27
N VAL A 168 2.94 -7.72 2.86
CA VAL A 168 2.70 -9.04 2.22
C VAL A 168 1.40 -8.94 1.43
N ILE A 169 1.49 -8.94 0.10
CA ILE A 169 0.35 -8.80 -0.80
C ILE A 169 -0.14 -10.17 -1.23
N THR A 170 -1.45 -10.39 -1.18
CA THR A 170 -2.08 -11.67 -1.57
C THR A 170 -3.05 -11.53 -2.73
N GLU A 171 -3.74 -10.39 -2.81
CA GLU A 171 -4.80 -10.18 -3.80
C GLU A 171 -4.86 -8.71 -4.20
N ILE A 172 -5.16 -8.45 -5.48
CA ILE A 172 -5.44 -7.13 -6.00
C ILE A 172 -6.83 -7.17 -6.59
N ASN A 173 -7.66 -6.18 -6.28
CA ASN A 173 -9.01 -6.07 -6.82
C ASN A 173 -9.15 -4.80 -7.66
N ILE A 174 -9.80 -4.93 -8.82
CA ILE A 174 -10.04 -3.80 -9.72
C ILE A 174 -11.46 -3.85 -10.24
N GLN A 175 -12.12 -2.70 -10.26
CA GLN A 175 -13.42 -2.52 -10.88
C GLN A 175 -13.29 -1.64 -12.13
N PRO A 176 -13.46 -2.20 -13.35
CA PRO A 176 -13.60 -1.41 -14.56
C PRO A 176 -14.85 -0.53 -14.52
N PHE A 177 -14.78 0.67 -15.06
CA PHE A 177 -15.91 1.59 -15.06
C PHE A 177 -16.84 1.35 -16.26
N GLN A 178 -18.15 1.37 -15.98
CA GLN A 178 -19.19 1.44 -17.00
C GLN A 178 -19.63 2.89 -17.21
N ALA A 179 -19.46 3.41 -18.42
CA ALA A 179 -19.93 4.75 -18.77
C ALA A 179 -21.46 4.75 -18.99
N TYR A 180 -22.21 4.64 -17.90
CA TYR A 180 -23.67 4.54 -17.89
C TYR A 180 -24.38 5.75 -18.48
N PHE A 181 -23.67 6.87 -18.65
CA PHE A 181 -24.14 8.10 -19.29
C PHE A 181 -23.98 8.09 -20.82
N GLN A 182 -23.26 7.11 -21.38
CA GLN A 182 -23.09 6.93 -22.82
C GLN A 182 -24.09 5.90 -23.36
N ARG A 183 -24.42 6.01 -24.65
CA ARG A 183 -25.28 5.05 -25.35
C ARG A 183 -24.64 3.66 -25.30
N GLY A 184 -25.45 2.62 -25.07
CA GLY A 184 -24.96 1.24 -24.95
C GLY A 184 -24.25 0.92 -23.63
N ARG A 185 -23.99 1.93 -22.78
CA ARG A 185 -23.32 1.79 -21.48
C ARG A 185 -22.01 0.98 -21.57
N PRO A 186 -21.06 1.41 -22.42
CA PRO A 186 -19.81 0.71 -22.67
C PRO A 186 -18.97 0.57 -21.41
N ILE A 187 -18.15 -0.49 -21.35
CA ILE A 187 -17.22 -0.77 -20.27
C ILE A 187 -15.81 -0.62 -20.80
N TYR A 188 -15.09 0.38 -20.29
CA TYR A 188 -13.74 0.72 -20.72
C TYR A 188 -12.73 -0.08 -19.91
N SER A 189 -12.63 -1.37 -20.19
CA SER A 189 -11.71 -2.31 -19.53
C SER A 189 -10.47 -2.59 -20.40
N SER A 190 -9.52 -3.32 -19.81
CA SER A 190 -8.42 -3.96 -20.54
C SER A 190 -8.68 -5.46 -20.71
N HIS A 191 -7.96 -6.10 -21.63
CA HIS A 191 -7.96 -7.55 -21.78
C HIS A 191 -7.23 -8.23 -20.63
N TYR A 192 -6.13 -7.64 -20.20
CA TYR A 192 -5.31 -8.17 -19.11
C TYR A 192 -4.86 -7.07 -18.15
N VAL A 193 -4.50 -7.48 -16.95
CA VAL A 193 -3.79 -6.67 -15.97
C VAL A 193 -2.54 -7.38 -15.47
N ARG A 194 -1.52 -6.60 -15.11
CA ARG A 194 -0.27 -7.09 -14.52
C ARG A 194 0.14 -6.18 -13.36
N PHE A 195 0.76 -6.76 -12.35
CA PHE A 195 1.15 -6.05 -11.13
C PHE A 195 2.66 -6.07 -10.97
N ARG A 196 3.25 -4.94 -10.61
CA ARG A 196 4.64 -4.85 -10.19
C ARG A 196 4.75 -4.28 -8.79
N LEU A 197 5.64 -4.84 -7.97
CA LEU A 197 5.89 -4.42 -6.60
C LEU A 197 7.34 -3.97 -6.46
N GLY A 198 7.58 -2.91 -5.69
CA GLY A 198 8.91 -2.33 -5.63
C GLY A 198 9.07 -1.11 -4.73
N HIS A 199 10.15 -0.38 -4.99
CA HIS A 199 10.58 0.81 -4.23
C HIS A 199 10.89 1.99 -5.16
N HIS A 200 10.85 3.19 -4.60
CA HIS A 200 11.34 4.41 -5.24
C HIS A 200 12.88 4.47 -5.14
N LYS A 201 13.56 5.01 -6.16
CA LYS A 201 15.03 5.09 -6.18
C LYS A 201 15.59 6.06 -5.14
N ASP A 202 14.94 7.21 -4.96
CA ASP A 202 15.34 8.18 -3.95
C ASP A 202 14.61 7.86 -2.63
N ASN A 203 15.30 7.23 -1.68
CA ASN A 203 14.79 6.90 -0.34
C ASN A 203 14.64 8.12 0.60
N SER A 204 14.49 9.34 0.07
CA SER A 204 14.32 10.53 0.91
C SER A 204 12.85 10.68 1.34
N PRO A 205 12.55 10.76 2.65
CA PRO A 205 11.19 10.93 3.16
C PRO A 205 10.58 12.32 2.87
N ASN A 206 11.25 13.17 2.09
CA ASN A 206 10.86 14.56 1.87
C ASN A 206 10.77 14.94 0.37
N CYS A 207 10.29 14.02 -0.46
CA CYS A 207 10.06 14.28 -1.89
C CYS A 207 8.66 14.85 -2.16
N ASN A 208 8.27 15.90 -1.43
CA ASN A 208 7.25 16.80 -1.95
C ASN A 208 7.97 17.78 -2.88
N ASN A 209 7.61 17.77 -4.16
CA ASN A 209 8.00 18.74 -5.20
C ASN A 209 9.35 18.53 -5.91
N SER A 210 9.51 17.45 -6.66
CA SER A 210 10.43 17.42 -7.81
C SER A 210 9.72 17.05 -9.10
N GLN A 211 8.61 17.73 -9.35
CA GLN A 211 7.97 17.79 -10.67
C GLN A 211 8.78 18.70 -11.61
N ASP A 212 10.11 18.50 -11.73
CA ASP A 212 10.97 19.37 -12.54
C ASP A 212 12.34 18.75 -12.92
N LYS A 213 12.37 17.45 -13.21
CA LYS A 213 13.40 16.91 -14.11
C LYS A 213 12.73 16.40 -15.36
N LYS A 214 12.79 17.21 -16.43
CA LYS A 214 12.48 16.78 -17.80
C LYS A 214 13.28 15.50 -18.07
N GLY A 215 12.62 14.36 -17.96
CA GLY A 215 13.16 13.08 -18.39
C GLY A 215 13.48 13.13 -19.89
N GLU A 216 14.41 12.29 -20.32
CA GLU A 216 14.71 12.09 -21.73
C GLU A 216 13.42 11.73 -22.50
N PRO A 217 13.23 12.27 -23.72
CA PRO A 217 12.03 11.96 -24.51
C PRO A 217 11.98 10.47 -24.85
N GLY A 218 10.99 9.76 -24.28
CA GLY A 218 10.64 8.38 -24.67
C GLY A 218 10.59 7.33 -23.56
N LYS A 219 10.97 7.66 -22.31
CA LYS A 219 10.75 6.76 -21.16
C LYS A 219 9.68 7.32 -20.23
N SER A 220 8.74 6.48 -19.82
CA SER A 220 7.74 6.86 -18.82
C SER A 220 8.45 7.22 -17.50
N SER A 221 8.05 8.31 -16.85
CA SER A 221 8.64 8.79 -15.58
C SER A 221 8.65 7.71 -14.48
N VAL A 222 7.68 6.79 -14.55
CA VAL A 222 7.57 5.65 -13.62
C VAL A 222 8.68 4.61 -13.84
N GLU A 223 9.05 4.30 -15.07
CA GLU A 223 10.13 3.33 -15.34
C GLU A 223 11.52 3.87 -14.97
N SER A 224 11.69 5.19 -14.95
CA SER A 224 12.97 5.80 -14.57
C SER A 224 13.16 5.96 -13.06
N ASN A 225 12.09 6.06 -12.27
CA ASN A 225 12.17 6.47 -10.87
C ASN A 225 11.94 5.32 -9.86
N TYR A 226 11.45 4.18 -10.33
CA TYR A 226 11.12 3.02 -9.49
C TYR A 226 11.92 1.78 -9.88
N VAL A 227 12.14 0.90 -8.91
CA VAL A 227 12.79 -0.40 -9.09
C VAL A 227 11.81 -1.48 -8.67
N TRP A 228 11.51 -2.39 -9.59
CA TRP A 228 10.54 -3.46 -9.40
C TRP A 228 11.24 -4.76 -9.00
N SER A 229 10.94 -5.27 -7.82
CA SER A 229 11.48 -6.55 -7.31
C SER A 229 10.58 -7.74 -7.66
N TYR A 230 9.33 -7.48 -8.06
CA TYR A 230 8.39 -8.50 -8.47
C TYR A 230 7.55 -8.00 -9.66
N THR A 231 7.22 -8.93 -10.57
CA THR A 231 6.26 -8.71 -11.66
C THR A 231 5.40 -9.96 -11.79
N SER A 232 4.08 -9.81 -11.74
CA SER A 232 3.16 -10.92 -11.83
C SER A 232 3.02 -11.45 -13.27
N GLN A 233 2.39 -12.62 -13.41
CA GLN A 233 1.77 -13.00 -14.67
C GLN A 233 0.67 -12.01 -15.09
N GLU A 234 0.25 -12.08 -16.35
CA GLU A 234 -0.90 -11.35 -16.84
C GLU A 234 -2.18 -12.07 -16.40
N PHE A 235 -3.11 -11.34 -15.80
CA PHE A 235 -4.41 -11.85 -15.42
C PHE A 235 -5.48 -11.35 -16.38
N PRO A 236 -6.37 -12.23 -16.88
CA PRO A 236 -7.47 -11.80 -17.74
C PRO A 236 -8.46 -10.95 -16.97
N MET A 237 -8.85 -9.81 -17.53
CA MET A 237 -9.86 -8.92 -16.97
C MET A 237 -11.17 -9.08 -17.73
N ALA A 238 -12.26 -9.31 -17.00
CA ALA A 238 -13.60 -9.39 -17.57
C ALA A 238 -14.12 -7.99 -17.91
N GLN A 239 -14.97 -7.90 -18.94
CA GLN A 239 -15.58 -6.65 -19.37
C GLN A 239 -16.86 -6.39 -18.56
N GLU A 240 -16.73 -6.26 -17.24
CA GLU A 240 -17.84 -6.13 -16.30
C GLU A 240 -17.56 -5.04 -15.26
N ASN A 241 -18.57 -4.21 -14.97
CA ASN A 241 -18.51 -3.21 -13.91
C ASN A 241 -18.83 -3.84 -12.55
N ARG A 242 -17.88 -4.64 -12.08
CA ARG A 242 -17.86 -5.21 -10.74
C ARG A 242 -16.42 -5.28 -10.24
N LEU A 243 -16.24 -5.33 -8.93
CA LEU A 243 -14.94 -5.57 -8.34
C LEU A 243 -14.47 -7.00 -8.69
N GLN A 244 -13.38 -7.09 -9.44
CA GLN A 244 -12.79 -8.35 -9.89
C GLN A 244 -11.55 -8.68 -9.06
N SER A 245 -11.39 -9.94 -8.67
CA SER A 245 -10.31 -10.43 -7.81
C SER A 245 -9.17 -11.07 -8.60
N PHE A 246 -7.96 -10.56 -8.40
CA PHE A 246 -6.72 -11.07 -8.98
C PHE A 246 -5.81 -11.59 -7.87
N LYS A 247 -5.91 -12.88 -7.59
CA LYS A 247 -5.11 -13.55 -6.55
C LYS A 247 -3.72 -13.88 -7.07
N LEU A 248 -2.69 -13.52 -6.31
CA LEU A 248 -1.33 -13.93 -6.61
C LEU A 248 -1.17 -15.43 -6.35
N PRO A 249 -0.34 -16.16 -7.14
CA PRO A 249 -0.13 -17.60 -6.94
C PRO A 249 0.40 -17.93 -5.53
N GLU A 250 1.26 -17.05 -5.02
CA GLU A 250 1.80 -17.10 -3.66
C GLU A 250 1.79 -15.67 -3.08
N PRO A 251 1.71 -15.50 -1.74
CA PRO A 251 1.89 -14.20 -1.11
C PRO A 251 3.24 -13.58 -1.48
N VAL A 252 3.25 -12.28 -1.77
CA VAL A 252 4.47 -11.57 -2.18
C VAL A 252 4.82 -10.48 -1.18
N LEU A 253 6.05 -10.52 -0.67
CA LEU A 253 6.59 -9.43 0.14
C LEU A 253 7.00 -8.25 -0.75
N CYS A 254 6.21 -7.19 -0.73
CA CYS A 254 6.56 -5.90 -1.31
C CYS A 254 7.55 -5.17 -0.41
N ILE A 255 8.72 -4.82 -0.96
CA ILE A 255 9.78 -4.07 -0.29
C ILE A 255 9.88 -2.70 -0.95
N GLY A 256 9.64 -1.64 -0.16
CA GLY A 256 9.58 -0.25 -0.61
C GLY A 256 8.20 0.37 -0.65
N GLY A 257 7.14 -0.44 -0.50
CA GLY A 257 5.78 0.08 -0.38
C GLY A 257 5.17 0.68 -1.65
N TYR A 258 5.55 0.24 -2.86
CA TYR A 258 4.90 0.71 -4.10
C TYR A 258 4.37 -0.44 -4.95
N ILE A 259 3.20 -0.22 -5.56
CA ILE A 259 2.58 -1.12 -6.53
C ILE A 259 2.20 -0.39 -7.80
N LEU A 260 2.60 -0.94 -8.95
CA LEU A 260 2.16 -0.51 -10.28
C LEU A 260 1.14 -1.50 -10.81
N VAL A 261 -0.04 -0.99 -11.18
CA VAL A 261 -1.05 -1.74 -11.93
C VAL A 261 -0.90 -1.38 -13.40
N GLU A 262 -0.64 -2.36 -14.25
CA GLU A 262 -0.55 -2.20 -15.71
C GLU A 262 -1.79 -2.78 -16.38
N PHE A 263 -2.44 -1.98 -17.21
CA PHE A 263 -3.61 -2.35 -18.01
C PHE A 263 -3.17 -2.60 -19.45
N LEU A 264 -3.40 -3.82 -19.94
CA LEU A 264 -2.86 -4.31 -21.21
C LEU A 264 -3.99 -4.71 -22.16
N GLY A 265 -3.92 -4.22 -23.40
CA GLY A 265 -4.90 -4.54 -24.44
C GLY A 265 -6.23 -3.81 -24.24
N ARG A 266 -6.35 -2.59 -24.75
CA ARG A 266 -7.60 -1.82 -24.66
C ARG A 266 -8.71 -2.50 -25.44
N VAL A 267 -9.92 -2.49 -24.88
CA VAL A 267 -11.07 -3.22 -25.43
C VAL A 267 -12.04 -2.30 -26.17
N GLN A 268 -12.39 -1.18 -25.56
CA GLN A 268 -13.57 -0.40 -25.92
C GLN A 268 -13.18 0.95 -26.53
N THR A 269 -13.82 1.31 -27.64
CA THR A 269 -13.71 2.64 -28.24
C THR A 269 -14.80 3.58 -27.77
N GLN A 270 -14.49 4.87 -27.67
CA GLN A 270 -15.48 5.92 -27.47
C GLN A 270 -16.12 6.32 -28.82
N GLU A 271 -17.44 6.51 -28.84
CA GLU A 271 -18.17 6.82 -30.09
C GLU A 271 -17.82 8.19 -30.68
N MET A 272 -17.42 9.16 -29.83
CA MET A 272 -17.19 10.55 -30.26
C MET A 272 -15.95 10.71 -31.13
N ASP A 273 -14.89 9.95 -30.85
CA ASP A 273 -13.59 10.08 -31.51
C ASP A 273 -13.03 8.77 -32.08
N GLY A 274 -13.68 7.64 -31.80
CA GLY A 274 -13.24 6.31 -32.24
C GLY A 274 -11.97 5.81 -31.58
N GLN A 275 -11.51 6.43 -30.49
CA GLN A 275 -10.29 6.04 -29.78
C GLN A 275 -10.59 5.07 -28.64
N TYR A 276 -9.58 4.28 -28.28
CA TYR A 276 -9.64 3.33 -27.18
C TYR A 276 -9.28 3.98 -25.84
N TYR A 277 -10.12 3.74 -24.85
CA TYR A 277 -9.97 4.24 -23.49
C TYR A 277 -9.96 3.10 -22.47
N ILE A 278 -9.35 3.34 -21.31
CA ILE A 278 -9.47 2.52 -20.10
C ILE A 278 -10.02 3.43 -19.00
N CYS A 279 -11.06 2.96 -18.31
CA CYS A 279 -11.64 3.63 -17.16
C CYS A 279 -11.77 2.67 -15.98
N VAL A 280 -11.36 3.12 -14.80
CA VAL A 280 -11.34 2.30 -13.57
C VAL A 280 -12.07 3.03 -12.46
N SER A 281 -13.04 2.37 -11.83
CA SER A 281 -13.79 2.92 -10.71
C SER A 281 -13.06 2.77 -9.40
N HIS A 282 -12.49 1.60 -9.14
CA HIS A 282 -11.92 1.27 -7.85
C HIS A 282 -10.73 0.32 -7.98
N VAL A 283 -9.71 0.55 -7.16
CA VAL A 283 -8.58 -0.36 -6.98
C VAL A 283 -8.37 -0.61 -5.49
N LYS A 284 -8.24 -1.88 -5.12
CA LYS A 284 -7.95 -2.33 -3.76
C LYS A 284 -6.78 -3.31 -3.81
N VAL A 285 -5.89 -3.23 -2.82
CA VAL A 285 -4.79 -4.19 -2.66
C VAL A 285 -4.93 -4.83 -1.31
N GLU A 286 -5.18 -6.13 -1.26
CA GLU A 286 -5.34 -6.87 -0.02
C GLU A 286 -4.04 -7.55 0.40
N GLY A 287 -3.67 -7.32 1.65
CA GLY A 287 -2.44 -7.84 2.21
C GLY A 287 -2.27 -7.50 3.68
N ARG A 288 -1.04 -7.67 4.15
CA ARG A 288 -0.64 -7.45 5.55
C ARG A 288 0.44 -6.38 5.56
N SER A 289 0.09 -5.19 6.04
CA SER A 289 1.06 -4.12 6.26
C SER A 289 1.85 -4.38 7.54
N LEU A 290 3.17 -4.20 7.48
CA LEU A 290 4.07 -4.31 8.63
C LEU A 290 4.52 -2.94 9.16
N ALA A 291 3.86 -1.86 8.73
CA ALA A 291 4.25 -0.48 9.01
C ALA A 291 4.35 -0.12 10.50
N LYS A 292 3.55 -0.76 11.37
CA LYS A 292 3.60 -0.52 12.82
C LYS A 292 4.88 -1.07 13.45
N SER A 293 5.48 -2.10 12.86
CA SER A 293 6.63 -2.81 13.42
C SER A 293 7.93 -2.53 12.68
N PHE A 294 7.88 -2.26 11.38
CA PHE A 294 9.07 -2.19 10.53
C PHE A 294 9.07 -1.01 9.56
N ARG A 295 10.29 -0.55 9.25
CA ARG A 295 10.61 0.39 8.17
C ARG A 295 11.81 -0.12 7.38
N VAL A 296 11.86 0.20 6.09
CA VAL A 296 13.02 -0.09 5.23
C VAL A 296 13.92 1.15 5.19
N GLU A 297 15.21 0.98 5.42
CA GLU A 297 16.19 2.07 5.33
C GLU A 297 17.23 1.75 4.25
N ASN A 298 17.59 2.76 3.44
CA ASN A 298 18.72 2.74 2.52
C ASN A 298 18.79 1.49 1.63
N VAL A 299 17.84 1.34 0.70
CA VAL A 299 17.96 0.32 -0.35
C VAL A 299 19.11 0.71 -1.28
N ASP A 300 20.10 -0.16 -1.41
CA ASP A 300 21.25 0.03 -2.29
C ASP A 300 20.98 -0.48 -3.72
N ASP A 301 21.90 -0.19 -4.64
CA ASP A 301 21.79 -0.61 -6.05
C ASP A 301 21.76 -2.13 -6.25
N ASN A 302 22.21 -2.91 -5.25
CA ASN A 302 22.17 -4.37 -5.26
C ASN A 302 20.88 -4.92 -4.63
N GLY A 303 19.95 -4.04 -4.23
CA GLY A 303 18.69 -4.39 -3.59
C GLY A 303 18.83 -4.79 -2.13
N LYS A 304 19.99 -4.58 -1.51
CA LYS A 304 20.17 -4.75 -0.06
C LYS A 304 19.58 -3.57 0.69
N PHE A 305 19.08 -3.82 1.90
CA PHE A 305 18.45 -2.79 2.70
C PHE A 305 18.60 -3.03 4.20
N GLY A 306 18.53 -1.95 4.97
CA GLY A 306 18.42 -1.99 6.42
C GLY A 306 16.98 -2.25 6.85
N LEU A 307 16.78 -3.18 7.79
CA LEU A 307 15.48 -3.42 8.42
C LEU A 307 15.43 -2.71 9.76
N LYS A 308 14.64 -1.64 9.85
CA LYS A 308 14.45 -0.91 11.10
C LYS A 308 13.22 -1.41 11.84
N VAL A 309 13.40 -1.84 13.07
CA VAL A 309 12.33 -2.18 14.00
C VAL A 309 11.88 -0.92 14.74
N LEU A 310 10.60 -0.59 14.57
CA LEU A 310 9.94 0.55 15.20
C LEU A 310 9.37 0.17 16.56
N SER A 311 8.72 -0.99 16.63
CA SER A 311 8.11 -1.51 17.85
C SER A 311 8.09 -3.04 17.84
N TYR A 312 8.21 -3.63 19.03
CA TYR A 312 8.01 -5.06 19.28
C TYR A 312 6.61 -5.39 19.80
N SER A 313 5.74 -4.38 19.95
CA SER A 313 4.36 -4.56 20.40
C SER A 313 3.54 -5.35 19.39
N ASP A 314 2.52 -6.07 19.87
CA ASP A 314 1.62 -6.80 19.00
C ASP A 314 0.81 -5.80 18.14
N PRO A 315 0.76 -5.95 16.80
CA PRO A 315 -0.15 -5.17 15.96
C PRO A 315 -1.62 -5.22 16.45
N LYS A 316 -2.05 -6.28 17.15
CA LYS A 316 -3.38 -6.37 17.77
C LYS A 316 -3.58 -5.44 18.98
N GLU A 317 -2.58 -5.29 19.84
CA GLU A 317 -2.65 -4.40 21.02
C GLU A 317 -2.62 -2.93 20.61
N THR A 318 -2.02 -2.62 19.46
CA THR A 318 -1.97 -1.24 18.94
C THR A 318 -3.33 -0.78 18.43
N GLU A 319 -4.17 -1.65 17.86
CA GLU A 319 -5.53 -1.27 17.44
C GLU A 319 -6.44 -0.92 18.64
N GLU A 320 -6.27 -1.58 19.79
CA GLU A 320 -7.01 -1.26 21.02
C GLU A 320 -6.50 0.03 21.68
N MET A 321 -5.19 0.27 21.68
CA MET A 321 -4.62 1.54 22.17
C MET A 321 -4.92 2.73 21.24
N ASP A 322 -4.86 2.56 19.92
CA ASP A 322 -5.17 3.62 18.94
C ASP A 322 -6.66 4.04 19.02
N ALA A 323 -7.55 3.12 19.41
CA ALA A 323 -8.96 3.42 19.67
C ALA A 323 -9.19 4.21 20.98
N GLU A 324 -8.34 4.02 22.00
CA GLU A 324 -8.42 4.74 23.28
C GLU A 324 -7.63 6.06 23.29
N ALA A 325 -6.59 6.21 22.45
CA ALA A 325 -5.70 7.37 22.39
C ALA A 325 -6.15 8.48 21.41
N GLY A 326 -7.41 8.49 20.98
CA GLY A 326 -7.99 9.41 19.98
C GLY A 326 -8.07 10.90 20.36
N GLN A 327 -7.04 11.48 21.00
CA GLN A 327 -6.86 12.91 21.24
C GLN A 327 -5.42 13.40 21.06
N GLU A 328 -4.69 12.92 20.05
CA GLU A 328 -3.58 13.70 19.46
C GLU A 328 -3.70 13.67 17.93
N MET A 329 -3.56 14.83 17.30
CA MET A 329 -3.77 15.00 15.85
C MET A 329 -2.81 14.12 15.05
N ASP A 330 -3.36 13.03 14.52
CA ASP A 330 -2.68 12.13 13.60
C ASP A 330 -2.40 12.82 12.25
N ALA A 331 -1.15 12.75 11.80
CA ALA A 331 -0.72 13.31 10.52
C ALA A 331 -1.37 12.58 9.33
N ASP A 332 -1.76 11.31 9.51
CA ASP A 332 -2.46 10.50 8.50
C ASP A 332 -3.96 10.89 8.39
N ALA A 333 -4.60 11.21 9.52
CA ALA A 333 -5.93 11.81 9.54
C ALA A 333 -5.97 13.19 8.85
N GLY A 334 -4.91 14.00 9.03
CA GLY A 334 -4.75 15.27 8.34
C GLY A 334 -4.60 15.12 6.81
N GLN A 335 -3.84 14.12 6.35
CA GLN A 335 -3.74 13.80 4.92
C GLN A 335 -5.05 13.26 4.36
N THR A 336 -5.76 12.41 5.09
CA THR A 336 -7.07 11.88 4.68
C THR A 336 -8.12 12.98 4.59
N GLN A 337 -8.14 13.94 5.53
CA GLN A 337 -9.01 15.11 5.46
C GLN A 337 -8.67 16.04 4.29
N LEU A 338 -7.38 16.29 4.03
CA LEU A 338 -6.96 17.08 2.88
C LEU A 338 -7.33 16.41 1.55
N ARG A 339 -7.19 15.08 1.45
CA ARG A 339 -7.61 14.30 0.27
C ARG A 339 -9.12 14.34 0.05
N ASN A 340 -9.91 14.21 1.13
CA ASN A 340 -11.36 14.36 1.06
C ASN A 340 -11.75 15.78 0.61
N LEU A 341 -11.01 16.81 1.05
CA LEU A 341 -11.20 18.20 0.61
C LEU A 341 -10.79 18.40 -0.85
N GLU A 342 -9.71 17.79 -1.32
CA GLU A 342 -9.29 17.83 -2.73
C GLU A 342 -10.30 17.11 -3.64
N GLN A 343 -10.79 15.94 -3.23
CA GLN A 343 -11.87 15.25 -3.94
C GLN A 343 -13.16 16.06 -3.94
N LEU A 344 -13.52 16.70 -2.81
CA LEU A 344 -14.68 17.60 -2.72
C LEU A 344 -14.50 18.84 -3.60
N LEU A 345 -13.31 19.45 -3.62
CA LEU A 345 -12.97 20.56 -4.51
C LEU A 345 -13.04 20.13 -5.98
N ASN A 346 -12.52 18.96 -6.33
CA ASN A 346 -12.63 18.42 -7.69
C ASN A 346 -14.09 18.16 -8.08
N LEU A 347 -14.94 17.74 -7.14
CA LEU A 347 -16.38 17.63 -7.33
C LEU A 347 -17.04 19.02 -7.54
N LEU A 348 -16.61 20.04 -6.80
CA LEU A 348 -17.09 21.42 -6.94
C LEU A 348 -16.63 22.10 -8.24
N HIS A 349 -15.44 21.80 -8.75
CA HIS A 349 -14.99 22.29 -10.06
C HIS A 349 -15.79 21.67 -11.23
N ARG A 350 -16.44 20.51 -11.01
CA ARG A 350 -17.29 19.82 -11.99
C ARG A 350 -18.68 20.44 -12.14
N HIS A 351 -19.14 21.16 -11.11
CA HIS A 351 -20.36 21.94 -11.11
C HIS A 351 -20.06 23.29 -10.45
N PRO A 352 -19.75 24.37 -11.20
CA PRO A 352 -19.87 25.69 -10.62
C PRO A 352 -21.28 25.75 -10.06
N LEU A 353 -21.39 25.96 -8.74
CA LEU A 353 -22.68 26.22 -8.11
C LEU A 353 -23.32 27.30 -8.99
N GLU A 354 -24.37 26.95 -9.72
CA GLU A 354 -25.31 27.96 -10.14
C GLU A 354 -25.76 28.58 -8.83
N VAL A 355 -25.14 29.71 -8.49
CA VAL A 355 -25.69 30.63 -7.51
C VAL A 355 -27.02 30.99 -8.13
N VAL A 356 -28.06 30.25 -7.75
CA VAL A 356 -29.42 30.68 -7.91
C VAL A 356 -29.45 31.97 -7.11
N ASN A 357 -29.29 33.09 -7.82
CA ASN A 357 -29.62 34.40 -7.29
C ASN A 357 -31.07 34.26 -6.84
N TYR A 358 -31.27 34.07 -5.54
CA TYR A 358 -32.56 34.32 -4.92
C TYR A 358 -32.82 35.80 -5.14
N VAL A 359 -33.49 36.10 -6.26
CA VAL A 359 -34.18 37.36 -6.43
C VAL A 359 -35.26 37.34 -5.36
N TRP A 360 -35.02 38.11 -4.31
CA TRP A 360 -36.06 38.44 -3.34
C TRP A 360 -37.24 39.02 -4.12
N PRO A 361 -38.47 38.49 -3.95
CA PRO A 361 -39.63 39.18 -4.50
C PRO A 361 -39.65 40.57 -3.88
N GLU A 362 -39.63 41.61 -4.72
CA GLU A 362 -39.95 42.96 -4.28
C GLU A 362 -41.31 42.89 -3.59
N SER A 363 -41.35 43.35 -2.34
CA SER A 363 -42.58 43.47 -1.58
C SER A 363 -43.45 44.53 -2.27
N ASP A 364 -44.53 44.08 -2.89
CA ASP A 364 -45.64 44.94 -3.32
C ASP A 364 -46.31 45.53 -2.06
N ASP A 365 -45.80 46.67 -1.61
CA ASP A 365 -46.47 47.54 -0.64
C ASP A 365 -47.57 48.35 -1.37
N GLU A 366 -48.66 47.69 -1.77
CA GLU A 366 -49.92 48.38 -2.06
C GLU A 366 -50.75 48.49 -0.76
N TYR A 367 -50.51 49.55 0.01
CA TYR A 367 -51.46 50.00 1.03
C TYR A 367 -52.65 50.65 0.34
N ALA A 368 -53.73 49.89 0.18
CA ALA A 368 -55.06 50.43 -0.08
C ALA A 368 -55.61 51.03 1.24
N GLU A 369 -55.66 52.36 1.32
CA GLU A 369 -56.46 53.06 2.33
C GLU A 369 -57.96 52.85 2.04
N SER A 370 -58.65 52.39 3.06
CA SER A 370 -60.10 52.23 3.14
C SER A 370 -60.80 53.59 3.14
N GLU A 371 -61.75 53.81 2.23
CA GLU A 371 -62.77 54.85 2.35
C GLU A 371 -63.86 54.41 3.32
N ASP A 372 -64.17 55.28 4.29
CA ASP A 372 -65.25 55.16 5.25
C ASP A 372 -66.64 55.23 4.58
N GLU A 373 -67.58 54.46 5.12
CA GLU A 373 -69.01 54.53 4.82
C GLU A 373 -69.63 55.90 5.18
N ALA A 374 -70.59 56.31 4.34
CA ALA A 374 -71.88 56.81 4.80
C ALA A 374 -73.00 56.10 4.00
#